data_AF-A0AAE4D0W0-F1
#
_entry.id   AF-A0AAE4D0W0-F1
#
_cell.length_a   1.000
_cell.length_b   1.000
_cell.length_c   1.000
_cell.angle_alpha   90.00
_cell.angle_beta   90.00
_cell.angle_gamma   90.00
#
_symmetry.space_group_name_H-M   'P 1'
#
loop_
_entity.id
_entity.type
_entity.pdbx_description
1 polymer ?
#
loop_
_entity_poly.entity_id
_entity_poly.type
_entity_poly.pdbx_seq_one_letter_code
_entity_poly.pdbx_strand_id
1 'polypeptide(L)'
;MPRTSLLAAAAALLLALPATAIAADPLPVGKAQGVRVTGARTGVVFHFGPGAASLRREVAGRRVAVSCTALPRDEDKLGVVPGGSSGGTYVRVARRRAPLRTGMVEPTADYCSLGLPGKSPLVSVPLTQAGAIVLDEREKASMLLSLQLIAGTIGDRVTPSAYPTPARFVASREARSLTAGGYPIVALAAPTDTPQGRRAFGYWSDGGRSAAFVTLSASGRRLYLQVGPDAALSTNIAGAIFGAED
;
A
#
# COMPACT_ATOMS: atom_id res chain seq x y z
N MET A 1 -27.47 -69.53 -21.81
CA MET A 1 -27.11 -68.83 -23.06
C MET A 1 -26.79 -67.36 -22.74
N PRO A 2 -26.01 -66.66 -23.58
CA PRO A 2 -25.14 -65.56 -23.11
C PRO A 2 -25.68 -64.14 -23.39
N ARG A 3 -24.98 -63.13 -22.81
CA ARG A 3 -24.57 -61.81 -23.39
C ARG A 3 -24.81 -60.56 -22.51
N THR A 4 -23.70 -60.00 -21.99
CA THR A 4 -23.27 -58.57 -22.05
C THR A 4 -24.30 -57.47 -21.75
N SER A 5 -24.23 -56.68 -20.66
CA SER A 5 -23.29 -55.55 -20.36
C SER A 5 -24.14 -54.26 -20.15
N LEU A 6 -23.69 -53.12 -19.60
CA LEU A 6 -22.42 -52.65 -19.01
C LEU A 6 -22.55 -52.57 -17.46
N LEU A 7 -21.64 -52.12 -16.58
CA LEU A 7 -20.56 -51.10 -16.52
C LEU A 7 -21.00 -49.61 -16.51
N ALA A 8 -21.26 -49.07 -15.31
CA ALA A 8 -21.38 -47.63 -15.04
C ALA A 8 -20.60 -47.24 -13.76
N ALA A 9 -19.28 -47.42 -13.78
CA ALA A 9 -18.40 -46.93 -12.73
C ALA A 9 -18.24 -45.40 -12.89
N ALA A 10 -18.96 -44.63 -12.08
CA ALA A 10 -18.84 -43.17 -12.05
C ALA A 10 -17.52 -42.75 -11.38
N ALA A 11 -16.43 -42.75 -12.15
CA ALA A 11 -15.15 -42.19 -11.73
C ALA A 11 -15.28 -40.67 -11.58
N ALA A 12 -15.48 -40.20 -10.34
CA ALA A 12 -15.45 -38.79 -10.00
C ALA A 12 -14.02 -38.24 -10.21
N LEU A 13 -13.78 -37.69 -11.40
CA LEU A 13 -12.50 -37.12 -11.78
C LEU A 13 -12.26 -35.83 -10.99
N LEU A 14 -11.63 -35.95 -9.82
CA LEU A 14 -11.13 -34.84 -9.02
C LEU A 14 -10.15 -34.00 -9.86
N LEU A 15 -10.65 -32.90 -10.42
CA LEU A 15 -9.84 -31.87 -11.06
C LEU A 15 -9.02 -31.13 -9.99
N ALA A 16 -7.95 -31.77 -9.53
CA ALA A 16 -6.88 -31.15 -8.78
C ALA A 16 -6.12 -30.19 -9.72
N LEU A 17 -6.73 -29.04 -9.99
CA LEU A 17 -6.05 -27.91 -10.61
C LEU A 17 -4.85 -27.56 -9.71
N PRO A 18 -3.61 -27.61 -10.21
CA PRO A 18 -2.47 -27.15 -9.43
C PRO A 18 -2.69 -25.67 -9.16
N ALA A 19 -2.90 -25.32 -7.90
CA ALA A 19 -2.87 -23.94 -7.45
C ALA A 19 -1.45 -23.42 -7.69
N THR A 20 -1.23 -22.81 -8.85
CA THR A 20 0.00 -22.12 -9.18
C THR A 20 0.12 -20.92 -8.26
N ALA A 21 0.73 -21.15 -7.10
CA ALA A 21 1.13 -20.10 -6.19
C ALA A 21 2.08 -19.16 -6.96
N ILE A 22 1.54 -18.04 -7.44
CA ILE A 22 2.30 -17.01 -8.13
C ILE A 22 3.22 -16.37 -7.10
N ALA A 23 4.41 -16.95 -6.97
CA ALA A 23 5.48 -16.45 -6.13
C ALA A 23 5.58 -14.93 -6.33
N ALA A 24 5.40 -14.18 -5.25
CA ALA A 24 5.51 -12.74 -5.32
C ALA A 24 6.98 -12.38 -5.56
N ASP A 25 7.26 -11.64 -6.63
CA ASP A 25 8.60 -11.08 -6.82
C ASP A 25 8.97 -10.26 -5.58
N PRO A 26 10.16 -10.48 -5.00
CA PRO A 26 10.58 -9.76 -3.80
C PRO A 26 10.63 -8.26 -4.05
N LEU A 27 10.03 -7.48 -3.17
CA LEU A 27 10.00 -6.02 -3.31
C LEU A 27 11.41 -5.42 -3.21
N PRO A 28 11.64 -4.22 -3.78
CA PRO A 28 12.90 -3.52 -3.64
C PRO A 28 13.23 -3.22 -2.17
N VAL A 29 14.34 -3.75 -1.68
CA VAL A 29 14.86 -3.49 -0.33
C VAL A 29 16.11 -2.61 -0.40
N GLY A 30 16.32 -1.79 0.64
CA GLY A 30 17.42 -0.85 0.79
C GLY A 30 17.30 0.43 -0.04
N LYS A 31 16.27 0.56 -0.89
CA LYS A 31 16.09 1.70 -1.81
C LYS A 31 14.62 2.08 -2.01
N ALA A 32 14.34 3.38 -2.04
CA ALA A 32 13.05 3.94 -2.46
C ALA A 32 13.26 5.35 -3.05
N GLN A 33 12.50 5.72 -4.09
CA GLN A 33 12.49 7.08 -4.68
C GLN A 33 13.89 7.66 -5.00
N GLY A 34 14.84 6.82 -5.44
CA GLY A 34 16.22 7.22 -5.73
C GLY A 34 17.13 7.43 -4.50
N VAL A 35 16.62 7.18 -3.29
CA VAL A 35 17.38 7.14 -2.04
C VAL A 35 17.77 5.70 -1.73
N ARG A 36 19.00 5.47 -1.25
CA ARG A 36 19.47 4.19 -0.69
C ARG A 36 19.82 4.35 0.78
N VAL A 37 19.43 3.42 1.64
CA VAL A 37 19.86 3.36 3.04
C VAL A 37 20.89 2.25 3.23
N THR A 38 21.91 2.51 4.05
CA THR A 38 22.98 1.55 4.40
C THR A 38 23.35 1.66 5.86
N GLY A 39 23.97 0.61 6.41
CA GLY A 39 24.68 0.71 7.69
C GLY A 39 23.80 0.64 8.93
N ALA A 40 22.58 0.10 8.84
CA ALA A 40 21.64 0.03 9.98
C ALA A 40 22.25 -0.52 11.29
N ARG A 41 23.19 -1.48 11.18
CA ARG A 41 23.93 -2.08 12.31
C ARG A 41 25.11 -1.24 12.84
N THR A 42 25.52 -0.17 12.16
CA THR A 42 26.74 0.61 12.45
C THR A 42 26.56 2.13 12.31
N GLY A 43 25.31 2.60 12.14
CA GLY A 43 24.99 3.99 11.79
C GLY A 43 24.19 4.07 10.49
N VAL A 44 22.89 4.37 10.57
CA VAL A 44 22.00 4.55 9.42
C VAL A 44 22.49 5.74 8.57
N VAL A 45 22.76 5.48 7.28
CA VAL A 45 23.19 6.49 6.30
C VAL A 45 22.25 6.50 5.09
N PHE A 46 21.70 7.67 4.77
CA PHE A 46 20.89 7.91 3.57
C PHE A 46 21.77 8.48 2.44
N HIS A 47 21.75 7.81 1.29
CA HIS A 47 22.45 8.20 0.07
C HIS A 47 21.42 8.67 -0.96
N PHE A 48 21.53 9.93 -1.38
CA PHE A 48 20.61 10.53 -2.35
C PHE A 48 21.20 10.39 -3.77
N GLY A 49 20.64 9.48 -4.58
CA GLY A 49 21.00 9.32 -5.98
C GLY A 49 20.33 10.38 -6.89
N PRO A 50 20.58 10.33 -8.21
CA PRO A 50 20.01 11.29 -9.16
C PRO A 50 18.47 11.38 -9.13
N GLY A 51 17.78 10.24 -8.98
CA GLY A 51 16.32 10.21 -8.86
C GLY A 51 15.76 10.93 -7.62
N ALA A 52 16.56 11.08 -6.56
CA ALA A 52 16.20 11.80 -5.34
C ALA A 52 16.57 13.30 -5.39
N ALA A 53 16.89 13.87 -6.56
CA ALA A 53 17.40 15.25 -6.65
C ALA A 53 16.41 16.31 -6.12
N SER A 54 15.09 16.11 -6.27
CA SER A 54 14.10 17.07 -5.75
C SER A 54 14.00 17.01 -4.24
N LEU A 55 13.80 15.81 -3.68
CA LEU A 55 13.87 15.53 -2.24
C LEU A 55 15.15 16.10 -1.62
N ARG A 56 16.30 15.87 -2.28
CA ARG A 56 17.60 16.35 -1.80
C ARG A 56 17.69 17.88 -1.74
N ARG A 57 17.08 18.61 -2.68
CA ARG A 57 16.96 20.08 -2.63
C ARG A 57 16.06 20.50 -1.47
N GLU A 58 14.90 19.87 -1.33
CA GLU A 58 13.92 20.21 -0.29
C GLU A 58 14.52 20.16 1.13
N VAL A 59 15.35 19.16 1.43
CA VAL A 59 15.95 18.99 2.76
C VAL A 59 17.29 19.70 2.97
N ALA A 60 17.88 20.31 1.93
CA ALA A 60 19.25 20.84 1.98
C ALA A 60 19.45 21.97 3.02
N GLY A 61 20.40 21.80 3.95
CA GLY A 61 20.71 22.80 4.98
C GLY A 61 19.71 22.88 6.14
N ARG A 62 18.62 22.09 6.10
CA ARG A 62 17.54 22.05 7.09
C ARG A 62 17.79 20.97 8.14
N ARG A 63 17.05 21.04 9.27
CA ARG A 63 16.88 19.90 10.17
C ARG A 63 15.80 19.00 9.60
N VAL A 64 16.07 17.69 9.55
CA VAL A 64 15.11 16.64 9.23
C VAL A 64 14.87 15.79 10.46
N ALA A 65 13.66 15.24 10.57
CA ALA A 65 13.39 14.11 11.47
C ALA A 65 13.76 12.83 10.72
N VAL A 66 14.41 11.89 11.42
CA VAL A 66 14.67 10.55 10.91
C VAL A 66 14.21 9.55 11.96
N SER A 67 13.30 8.67 11.59
CA SER A 67 12.83 7.55 12.40
C SER A 67 13.19 6.23 11.71
N CYS A 68 13.34 5.17 12.49
CA CYS A 68 13.41 3.81 12.01
C CYS A 68 12.39 2.98 12.79
N THR A 69 11.83 1.97 12.16
CA THR A 69 10.73 1.19 12.73
C THR A 69 11.05 -0.29 12.61
N ALA A 70 11.10 -0.97 13.74
CA ALA A 70 11.01 -2.42 13.80
C ALA A 70 9.51 -2.79 13.83
N LEU A 71 9.11 -3.70 12.96
CA LEU A 71 7.76 -4.27 12.97
C LEU A 71 7.66 -5.30 14.10
N PRO A 72 6.51 -5.40 14.79
CA PRO A 72 6.20 -6.52 15.66
C PRO A 72 6.46 -7.86 14.96
N ARG A 73 7.03 -8.81 15.69
CA ARG A 73 7.29 -10.18 15.18
C ARG A 73 6.18 -11.17 15.52
N ASP A 74 5.29 -10.80 16.45
CA ASP A 74 4.13 -11.59 16.85
C ASP A 74 2.89 -11.12 16.07
N GLU A 75 2.20 -12.06 15.41
CA GLU A 75 1.09 -11.77 14.48
C GLU A 75 -0.25 -11.44 15.17
N ASP A 76 -0.35 -11.66 16.49
CA ASP A 76 -1.61 -11.56 17.27
C ASP A 76 -2.14 -10.13 17.52
N LYS A 77 -1.49 -9.09 17.01
CA LYS A 77 -1.95 -7.70 17.18
C LYS A 77 -2.90 -7.28 16.05
N LEU A 78 -4.17 -7.62 16.27
CA LEU A 78 -5.37 -7.24 15.52
C LEU A 78 -5.28 -5.90 14.77
N GLY A 79 -4.90 -5.96 13.48
CA GLY A 79 -5.18 -4.91 12.49
C GLY A 79 -4.56 -3.53 12.72
N VAL A 80 -3.83 -3.32 13.82
CA VAL A 80 -3.06 -2.12 14.15
C VAL A 80 -1.65 -2.60 14.44
N VAL A 81 -0.71 -2.18 13.61
CA VAL A 81 0.72 -2.43 13.83
C VAL A 81 1.29 -1.19 14.51
N PRO A 82 1.35 -1.12 15.86
CA PRO A 82 2.17 -0.13 16.51
C PRO A 82 3.62 -0.49 16.18
N GLY A 83 4.19 0.23 15.21
CA GLY A 83 5.61 0.17 14.97
C GLY A 83 6.33 0.64 16.22
N GLY A 84 7.33 -0.11 16.68
CA GLY A 84 8.23 0.40 17.71
C GLY A 84 9.02 1.56 17.10
N SER A 85 8.57 2.79 17.35
CA SER A 85 9.29 4.00 16.98
C SER A 85 10.48 4.14 17.93
N SER A 86 11.68 3.78 17.47
CA SER A 86 12.91 4.23 18.11
C SER A 86 12.97 5.74 17.92
N GLY A 87 12.72 6.50 19.01
CA GLY A 87 12.39 7.93 18.96
C GLY A 87 13.22 8.74 17.97
N GLY A 88 12.53 9.45 17.06
CA GLY A 88 13.17 10.04 15.88
C GLY A 88 14.27 11.05 16.20
N THR A 89 15.45 10.87 15.58
CA THR A 89 16.56 11.82 15.74
C THR A 89 16.44 13.01 14.79
N TYR A 90 16.93 14.17 15.23
CA TYR A 90 16.95 15.39 14.42
C TYR A 90 18.34 15.67 13.86
N VAL A 91 18.55 15.38 12.58
CA VAL A 91 19.83 15.59 11.90
C VAL A 91 19.80 16.84 11.03
N ARG A 92 20.87 17.63 11.01
CA ARG A 92 21.02 18.70 10.04
C ARG A 92 21.62 18.17 8.73
N VAL A 93 20.87 18.26 7.64
CA VAL A 93 21.38 17.88 6.32
C VAL A 93 22.35 18.94 5.82
N ALA A 94 23.52 18.54 5.35
CA ALA A 94 24.47 19.45 4.71
C ALA A 94 23.84 20.19 3.51
N ARG A 95 24.37 21.36 3.14
CA ARG A 95 23.98 22.02 1.87
C ARG A 95 24.62 21.33 0.64
N ARG A 96 25.85 20.83 0.79
CA ARG A 96 26.60 20.13 -0.28
C ARG A 96 26.09 18.70 -0.50
N ARG A 97 26.28 18.14 -1.70
CA ARG A 97 25.93 16.74 -2.03
C ARG A 97 26.84 15.77 -1.25
N ALA A 98 26.37 15.36 -0.07
CA ALA A 98 26.99 14.34 0.78
C ALA A 98 25.89 13.40 1.31
N PRO A 99 26.20 12.14 1.64
CA PRO A 99 25.29 11.25 2.35
C PRO A 99 24.90 11.82 3.72
N LEU A 100 23.65 11.61 4.13
CA LEU A 100 23.19 11.97 5.47
C LEU A 100 23.53 10.83 6.43
N ARG A 101 24.52 11.03 7.29
CA ARG A 101 24.84 10.13 8.40
C ARG A 101 24.01 10.56 9.62
N THR A 102 23.28 9.63 10.23
CA THR A 102 22.34 9.94 11.32
C THR A 102 22.90 9.66 12.71
N GLY A 103 23.87 8.74 12.82
CA GLY A 103 24.36 8.22 14.11
C GLY A 103 23.46 7.16 14.76
N MET A 104 22.23 6.94 14.27
CA MET A 104 21.33 5.91 14.81
C MET A 104 21.82 4.52 14.45
N VAL A 105 21.75 3.60 15.41
CA VAL A 105 22.08 2.17 15.24
C VAL A 105 20.82 1.37 15.52
N GLU A 106 20.17 0.91 14.46
CA GLU A 106 18.85 0.24 14.52
C GLU A 106 18.94 -1.09 13.76
N PRO A 107 19.56 -2.13 14.37
CA PRO A 107 19.91 -3.37 13.67
C PRO A 107 18.71 -4.25 13.29
N THR A 108 17.54 -3.99 13.90
CA THR A 108 16.28 -4.74 13.75
C THR A 108 15.23 -3.99 12.95
N ALA A 109 15.51 -2.76 12.48
CA ALA A 109 14.55 -1.95 11.74
C ALA A 109 14.18 -2.57 10.38
N ASP A 110 12.88 -2.60 10.10
CA ASP A 110 12.31 -3.09 8.84
C ASP A 110 12.19 -1.97 7.79
N TYR A 111 12.09 -0.72 8.22
CA TYR A 111 12.23 0.46 7.36
C TYR A 111 12.79 1.67 8.15
N CYS A 112 13.31 2.67 7.43
CA CYS A 112 13.61 3.99 7.99
C CYS A 112 12.99 5.10 7.15
N SER A 113 12.49 6.13 7.82
CA SER A 113 11.76 7.25 7.26
C SER A 113 12.51 8.56 7.49
N LEU A 114 12.41 9.47 6.53
CA LEU A 114 13.03 10.78 6.58
C LEU A 114 12.02 11.85 6.17
N GLY A 115 11.82 12.84 7.03
CA GLY A 115 10.83 13.88 6.87
C GLY A 115 11.26 15.22 7.44
N LEU A 116 10.39 16.21 7.30
CA LEU A 116 10.54 17.49 8.00
C LEU A 116 9.87 17.38 9.38
N PRO A 117 10.40 18.04 10.43
CA PRO A 117 9.76 18.06 11.75
C PRO A 117 8.28 18.46 11.66
N GLY A 118 7.40 17.68 12.29
CA GLY A 118 5.95 17.92 12.28
C GLY A 118 5.26 17.72 10.92
N LYS A 119 5.84 16.93 10.02
CA LYS A 119 5.24 16.55 8.72
C LYS A 119 5.39 15.06 8.46
N SER A 120 4.49 14.52 7.64
CA SER A 120 4.61 13.16 7.09
C SER A 120 5.99 12.92 6.45
N PRO A 121 6.51 11.68 6.48
CA PRO A 121 7.77 11.33 5.82
C PRO A 121 7.79 11.75 4.34
N LEU A 122 8.90 12.38 3.93
CA LEU A 122 9.14 12.69 2.52
C LEU A 122 9.65 11.46 1.74
N VAL A 123 10.28 10.51 2.44
CA VAL A 123 10.66 9.20 1.92
C VAL A 123 10.65 8.18 3.05
N SER A 124 10.18 6.96 2.75
CA SER A 124 10.37 5.78 3.61
C SER A 124 11.12 4.71 2.81
N VAL A 125 12.21 4.19 3.34
CA VAL A 125 13.09 3.22 2.67
C VAL A 125 13.01 1.88 3.42
N PRO A 126 12.52 0.80 2.78
CA PRO A 126 12.49 -0.51 3.42
C PRO A 126 13.90 -1.08 3.58
N LEU A 127 14.16 -1.74 4.71
CA LEU A 127 15.38 -2.46 5.03
C LEU A 127 15.19 -3.98 5.04
N THR A 128 13.94 -4.45 5.14
CA THR A 128 13.54 -5.87 5.04
C THR A 128 12.37 -6.03 4.06
N GLN A 129 12.05 -7.28 3.68
CA GLN A 129 10.84 -7.56 2.88
C GLN A 129 9.55 -7.23 3.64
N ALA A 130 9.50 -7.46 4.96
CA ALA A 130 8.35 -7.09 5.79
C ALA A 130 8.10 -5.58 5.76
N GLY A 131 9.15 -4.77 5.91
CA GLY A 131 9.06 -3.31 5.76
C GLY A 131 8.66 -2.87 4.36
N ALA A 132 9.11 -3.57 3.31
CA ALA A 132 8.71 -3.28 1.94
C ALA A 132 7.21 -3.54 1.72
N ILE A 133 6.68 -4.65 2.24
CA ILE A 133 5.24 -4.99 2.18
C ILE A 133 4.42 -3.94 2.92
N VAL A 134 4.79 -3.57 4.15
CA VAL A 134 4.06 -2.55 4.93
C VAL A 134 4.04 -1.19 4.23
N LEU A 135 5.13 -0.80 3.57
CA LEU A 135 5.18 0.46 2.81
C LEU A 135 4.33 0.42 1.52
N ASP A 136 4.33 -0.69 0.76
CA ASP A 136 3.42 -0.89 -0.39
C ASP A 136 1.95 -0.85 0.04
N GLU A 137 1.62 -1.49 1.16
CA GLU A 137 0.25 -1.53 1.69
C GLU A 137 -0.19 -0.16 2.23
N ARG A 138 0.70 0.62 2.85
CA ARG A 138 0.44 2.01 3.28
C ARG A 138 0.24 2.95 2.09
N GLU A 139 1.05 2.85 1.03
CA GLU A 139 0.87 3.63 -0.21
C GLU A 139 -0.50 3.34 -0.85
N LYS A 140 -0.84 2.05 -0.99
CA LYS A 140 -2.13 1.61 -1.54
C LYS A 140 -3.31 2.00 -0.67
N ALA A 141 -3.19 1.91 0.65
CA ALA A 141 -4.23 2.32 1.59
C ALA A 141 -4.54 3.83 1.47
N SER A 142 -3.50 4.67 1.37
CA SER A 142 -3.64 6.11 1.12
C SER A 142 -4.33 6.41 -0.21
N MET A 143 -4.03 5.66 -1.27
CA MET A 143 -4.74 5.77 -2.55
C MET A 143 -6.21 5.31 -2.44
N LEU A 144 -6.53 4.24 -1.70
CA LEU A 144 -7.91 3.80 -1.47
C LEU A 144 -8.76 4.87 -0.76
N LEU A 145 -8.20 5.56 0.24
CA LEU A 145 -8.84 6.73 0.88
C LEU A 145 -9.03 7.89 -0.10
N SER A 146 -8.01 8.18 -0.92
CA SER A 146 -8.07 9.24 -1.94
C SER A 146 -9.17 8.97 -2.97
N LEU A 147 -9.32 7.71 -3.38
CA LEU A 147 -10.40 7.25 -4.27
C LEU A 147 -11.77 7.39 -3.61
N GLN A 148 -11.91 7.04 -2.32
CA GLN A 148 -13.16 7.23 -1.57
C GLN A 148 -13.58 8.70 -1.54
N LEU A 149 -12.66 9.59 -1.14
CA LEU A 149 -12.92 11.03 -1.05
C LEU A 149 -13.36 11.61 -2.40
N ILE A 150 -12.67 11.25 -3.48
CA ILE A 150 -12.95 11.77 -4.83
C ILE A 150 -14.24 11.17 -5.40
N ALA A 151 -14.52 9.88 -5.17
CA ALA A 151 -15.78 9.27 -5.57
C ALA A 151 -16.98 9.89 -4.84
N GLY A 152 -16.90 10.07 -3.52
CA GLY A 152 -17.93 10.77 -2.73
C GLY A 152 -18.15 12.19 -3.24
N THR A 153 -17.08 12.97 -3.41
CA THR A 153 -17.15 14.34 -3.98
C THR A 153 -17.81 14.40 -5.35
N ILE A 154 -17.67 13.37 -6.20
CA ILE A 154 -18.31 13.31 -7.52
C ILE A 154 -19.80 12.94 -7.42
N GLY A 155 -20.17 12.06 -6.48
CA GLY A 155 -21.54 11.64 -6.24
C GLY A 155 -22.38 12.70 -5.54
N ASP A 156 -21.81 13.37 -4.53
CA ASP A 156 -22.42 14.49 -3.78
C ASP A 156 -22.88 15.65 -4.68
N ARG A 157 -22.19 15.89 -5.81
CA ARG A 157 -22.58 16.88 -6.84
C ARG A 157 -23.91 16.54 -7.54
N VAL A 158 -24.42 15.31 -7.41
CA VAL A 158 -25.65 14.82 -8.03
C VAL A 158 -26.68 14.45 -6.97
N THR A 159 -26.26 13.79 -5.88
CA THR A 159 -27.13 13.35 -4.80
C THR A 159 -26.32 13.29 -3.50
N PRO A 160 -26.74 13.96 -2.41
CA PRO A 160 -26.00 13.97 -1.16
C PRO A 160 -25.78 12.57 -0.58
N SER A 161 -24.54 12.31 -0.16
CA SER A 161 -24.03 11.04 0.37
C SER A 161 -24.10 9.87 -0.62
N ALA A 162 -24.12 10.14 -1.92
CA ALA A 162 -24.08 9.12 -2.96
C ALA A 162 -22.68 8.94 -3.58
N TYR A 163 -22.49 7.80 -4.24
CA TYR A 163 -21.33 7.46 -5.04
C TYR A 163 -21.72 7.32 -6.52
N PRO A 164 -20.89 7.79 -7.47
CA PRO A 164 -21.16 7.62 -8.90
C PRO A 164 -21.22 6.14 -9.31
N THR A 165 -21.88 5.84 -10.42
CA THR A 165 -21.80 4.49 -11.02
C THR A 165 -20.36 4.18 -11.47
N PRO A 166 -19.93 2.90 -11.50
CA PRO A 166 -18.55 2.55 -11.86
C PRO A 166 -18.10 3.11 -13.21
N ALA A 167 -18.96 3.05 -14.24
CA ALA A 167 -18.67 3.62 -15.56
C ALA A 167 -18.44 5.14 -15.51
N ARG A 168 -19.26 5.89 -14.73
CA ARG A 168 -19.11 7.35 -14.56
C ARG A 168 -17.82 7.70 -13.82
N PHE A 169 -17.46 6.94 -12.78
CA PHE A 169 -16.25 7.21 -12.01
C PHE A 169 -14.99 6.97 -12.83
N VAL A 170 -14.86 5.79 -13.45
CA VAL A 170 -13.68 5.42 -14.26
C VAL A 170 -13.46 6.38 -15.44
N ALA A 171 -14.54 6.88 -16.06
CA ALA A 171 -14.45 7.86 -17.14
C ALA A 171 -14.14 9.31 -16.67
N SER A 172 -14.27 9.61 -15.38
CA SER A 172 -14.09 10.98 -14.86
C SER A 172 -12.68 11.53 -15.09
N ARG A 173 -12.54 12.86 -15.09
CA ARG A 173 -11.23 13.51 -15.23
C ARG A 173 -10.42 13.35 -13.94
N GLU A 174 -11.10 13.44 -12.81
CA GLU A 174 -10.55 13.29 -11.47
C GLU A 174 -9.96 11.88 -11.28
N ALA A 175 -10.71 10.81 -11.56
CA ALA A 175 -10.19 9.44 -11.50
C ALA A 175 -8.97 9.26 -12.42
N ARG A 176 -9.06 9.68 -13.69
CA ARG A 176 -7.92 9.61 -14.63
C ARG A 176 -6.68 10.37 -14.14
N SER A 177 -6.84 11.49 -13.45
CA SER A 177 -5.72 12.26 -12.89
C SER A 177 -4.95 11.49 -11.81
N LEU A 178 -5.62 10.66 -11.00
CA LEU A 178 -4.97 9.75 -10.04
C LEU A 178 -4.18 8.64 -10.76
N THR A 179 -4.75 8.09 -11.84
CA THR A 179 -4.13 6.98 -12.59
C THR A 179 -2.89 7.38 -13.40
N ALA A 180 -2.61 8.68 -13.54
CA ALA A 180 -1.45 9.19 -14.28
C ALA A 180 -0.10 8.69 -13.73
N GLY A 181 -0.07 8.20 -12.48
CA GLY A 181 1.07 7.50 -11.88
C GLY A 181 1.27 6.03 -12.32
N GLY A 182 0.46 5.51 -13.24
CA GLY A 182 0.61 4.16 -13.81
C GLY A 182 -0.19 3.04 -13.13
N TYR A 183 -1.23 3.39 -12.38
CA TYR A 183 -2.19 2.44 -11.77
C TYR A 183 -3.61 2.75 -12.26
N PRO A 184 -4.14 2.05 -13.29
CA PRO A 184 -5.53 2.24 -13.73
C PRO A 184 -6.56 1.95 -12.62
N ILE A 185 -7.68 2.69 -12.67
CA ILE A 185 -8.89 2.35 -11.93
C ILE A 185 -9.81 1.56 -12.86
N VAL A 186 -10.30 0.42 -12.40
CA VAL A 186 -11.19 -0.48 -13.17
C VAL A 186 -12.53 -0.63 -12.46
N ALA A 187 -13.60 -0.76 -13.24
CA ALA A 187 -14.91 -1.10 -12.69
C ALA A 187 -14.91 -2.57 -12.23
N LEU A 188 -15.47 -2.82 -11.05
CA LEU A 188 -15.77 -4.15 -10.51
C LEU A 188 -17.26 -4.46 -10.69
N ALA A 189 -17.62 -5.74 -10.77
CA ALA A 189 -19.03 -6.16 -10.90
C ALA A 189 -19.72 -6.27 -9.52
N ALA A 190 -18.97 -6.71 -8.50
CA ALA A 190 -19.42 -6.87 -7.12
C ALA A 190 -18.42 -6.24 -6.12
N PRO A 191 -18.84 -5.85 -4.89
CA PRO A 191 -17.96 -5.28 -3.87
C PRO A 191 -16.92 -6.26 -3.34
N THR A 192 -17.15 -7.56 -3.51
CA THR A 192 -16.24 -8.66 -3.15
C THR A 192 -15.16 -8.93 -4.20
N ASP A 193 -15.30 -8.39 -5.41
CA ASP A 193 -14.34 -8.61 -6.49
C ASP A 193 -12.96 -8.00 -6.17
N THR A 194 -11.98 -8.36 -6.99
CA THR A 194 -10.62 -7.85 -6.92
C THR A 194 -10.17 -7.48 -8.33
N PRO A 195 -9.52 -6.33 -8.54
CA PRO A 195 -9.05 -5.95 -9.88
C PRO A 195 -8.05 -6.96 -10.43
N GLN A 196 -8.09 -7.21 -11.74
CA GLN A 196 -7.13 -8.10 -12.39
C GLN A 196 -5.73 -7.46 -12.41
N GLY A 197 -4.78 -8.08 -11.70
CA GLY A 197 -3.38 -7.66 -11.64
C GLY A 197 -3.03 -6.75 -10.44
N ARG A 198 -1.75 -6.80 -10.02
CA ARG A 198 -1.24 -6.10 -8.81
C ARG A 198 -0.99 -4.59 -9.00
N ARG A 199 -1.34 -4.05 -10.17
CA ARG A 199 -1.15 -2.64 -10.58
C ARG A 199 -2.47 -2.00 -11.03
N ALA A 200 -3.55 -2.26 -10.30
CA ALA A 200 -4.85 -1.65 -10.58
C ALA A 200 -5.62 -1.41 -9.27
N PHE A 201 -6.52 -0.43 -9.31
CA PHE A 201 -7.50 -0.17 -8.25
C PHE A 201 -8.89 -0.52 -8.78
N GLY A 202 -9.61 -1.40 -8.09
CA GLY A 202 -10.99 -1.74 -8.39
C GLY A 202 -11.94 -0.76 -7.70
N TYR A 203 -12.99 -0.36 -8.42
CA TYR A 203 -14.09 0.44 -7.90
C TYR A 203 -15.43 -0.21 -8.20
N TRP A 204 -16.24 -0.39 -7.15
CA TRP A 204 -17.64 -0.79 -7.21
C TRP A 204 -18.52 0.27 -6.54
N SER A 205 -19.76 0.41 -7.02
CA SER A 205 -20.78 1.27 -6.44
C SER A 205 -22.16 0.82 -6.89
N ASP A 206 -23.16 0.92 -6.02
CA ASP A 206 -24.58 0.70 -6.36
C ASP A 206 -25.21 1.92 -7.09
N GLY A 207 -24.46 3.01 -7.26
CA GLY A 207 -24.95 4.29 -7.76
C GLY A 207 -25.71 5.12 -6.71
N GLY A 208 -25.81 4.60 -5.48
CA GLY A 208 -26.41 5.20 -4.31
C GLY A 208 -25.37 5.33 -3.20
N ARG A 209 -25.67 4.79 -2.01
CA ARG A 209 -24.85 5.02 -0.81
C ARG A 209 -23.72 4.02 -0.60
N SER A 210 -23.69 2.92 -1.36
CA SER A 210 -22.72 1.84 -1.16
C SER A 210 -21.59 1.90 -2.19
N ALA A 211 -20.35 1.74 -1.73
CA ALA A 211 -19.19 1.66 -2.61
C ALA A 211 -18.10 0.74 -2.04
N ALA A 212 -17.27 0.18 -2.91
CA ALA A 212 -16.08 -0.56 -2.52
C ALA A 212 -14.87 -0.14 -3.37
N PHE A 213 -13.74 0.05 -2.69
CA PHE A 213 -12.45 0.40 -3.25
C PHE A 213 -11.50 -0.75 -2.90
N VAL A 214 -10.84 -1.34 -3.90
CA VAL A 214 -10.08 -2.59 -3.75
C VAL A 214 -8.75 -2.52 -4.48
N THR A 215 -7.70 -3.11 -3.95
CA THR A 215 -6.48 -3.41 -4.72
C THR A 215 -5.78 -4.65 -4.16
N LEU A 216 -4.70 -5.06 -4.81
CA LEU A 216 -3.80 -6.11 -4.34
C LEU A 216 -2.50 -5.48 -3.87
N SER A 217 -2.06 -5.82 -2.66
CA SER A 217 -0.70 -5.55 -2.21
C SER A 217 0.32 -6.29 -3.10
N ALA A 218 1.58 -5.91 -3.01
CA ALA A 218 2.66 -6.61 -3.70
C ALA A 218 2.80 -8.06 -3.22
N SER A 219 2.47 -8.37 -1.97
CA SER A 219 2.39 -9.73 -1.44
C SER A 219 1.15 -10.51 -1.91
N GLY A 220 0.22 -9.87 -2.62
CA GLY A 220 -1.02 -10.49 -3.10
C GLY A 220 -2.18 -10.43 -2.10
N ARG A 221 -2.05 -9.71 -0.98
CA ARG A 221 -3.14 -9.48 -0.03
C ARG A 221 -4.18 -8.56 -0.67
N ARG A 222 -5.46 -8.95 -0.63
CA ARG A 222 -6.58 -8.07 -1.00
C ARG A 222 -6.69 -6.95 0.04
N LEU A 223 -6.47 -5.71 -0.38
CA LEU A 223 -6.66 -4.51 0.41
C LEU A 223 -8.01 -3.90 0.03
N TYR A 224 -8.87 -3.59 1.01
CA TYR A 224 -10.18 -3.02 0.71
C TYR A 224 -10.67 -1.98 1.72
N LEU A 225 -11.55 -1.13 1.20
CA LEU A 225 -12.28 -0.09 1.90
C LEU A 225 -13.71 -0.11 1.33
N GLN A 226 -14.69 -0.45 2.13
CA GLN A 226 -16.09 -0.59 1.72
C GLN A 226 -16.98 0.29 2.60
N VAL A 227 -17.91 0.99 1.96
CA VAL A 227 -18.94 1.82 2.60
C VAL A 227 -20.29 1.17 2.33
N GLY A 228 -21.03 0.87 3.40
CA GLY A 228 -22.40 0.37 3.34
C GLY A 228 -23.45 1.49 3.24
N PRO A 229 -24.73 1.14 3.04
CA PRO A 229 -25.81 2.11 2.83
C PRO A 229 -26.01 3.10 4.00
N ASP A 230 -25.72 2.65 5.22
CA ASP A 230 -25.81 3.44 6.46
C ASP A 230 -24.50 4.18 6.79
N ALA A 231 -23.64 4.39 5.78
CA ALA A 231 -22.26 4.91 5.91
C ALA A 231 -21.32 4.06 6.79
N ALA A 232 -21.73 2.84 7.18
CA ALA A 232 -20.89 1.90 7.92
C ALA A 232 -19.64 1.52 7.11
N LEU A 233 -18.46 1.64 7.72
CA LEU A 233 -17.17 1.34 7.09
C LEU A 233 -16.72 -0.09 7.41
N SER A 234 -16.37 -0.86 6.39
CA SER A 234 -15.69 -2.15 6.51
C SER A 234 -14.34 -2.10 5.79
N THR A 235 -13.26 -2.52 6.45
CA THR A 235 -11.91 -2.39 5.91
C THR A 235 -10.89 -3.32 6.58
N ASN A 236 -9.84 -3.70 5.84
CA ASN A 236 -8.65 -4.37 6.37
C ASN A 236 -7.34 -3.57 6.17
N ILE A 237 -7.45 -2.25 5.92
CA ILE A 237 -6.33 -1.32 5.78
C ILE A 237 -6.19 -0.34 6.95
N ALA A 238 -7.00 -0.48 8.01
CA ALA A 238 -6.96 0.41 9.18
C ALA A 238 -5.54 0.62 9.74
N GLY A 239 -4.79 -0.45 10.02
CA GLY A 239 -3.39 -0.35 10.48
C GLY A 239 -2.38 0.16 9.45
N ALA A 240 -2.69 0.10 8.16
CA ALA A 240 -1.85 0.70 7.13
C ALA A 240 -2.01 2.23 7.09
N ILE A 241 -3.20 2.73 7.46
CA ILE A 241 -3.55 4.17 7.56
C ILE A 241 -3.15 4.74 8.92
N PHE A 242 -3.57 4.08 10.00
CA PHE A 242 -3.54 4.60 11.38
C PHE A 242 -2.52 3.89 12.28
N GLY A 243 -1.73 2.94 11.75
CA GLY A 243 -0.64 2.31 12.49
C GLY A 243 0.43 3.34 12.86
N ALA A 244 0.70 3.46 14.16
CA ALA A 244 1.29 4.63 14.80
C ALA A 244 2.57 5.19 14.14
N GLU A 245 2.57 6.52 13.94
CA GLU A 245 3.77 7.35 13.93
C GLU A 245 3.82 8.11 15.26
N ASP A 246 4.35 7.46 16.31
CA ASP A 246 4.69 8.09 17.60
C ASP A 246 6.13 8.66 17.57
#